data_AF-A2AN81-F1
#
_entry.id   AF-A2AN81-F1
#
_cell.length_a   1.000
_cell.length_b   1.000
_cell.length_c   1.000
_cell.angle_alpha   90.00
_cell.angle_beta   90.00
_cell.angle_gamma   90.00
#
_symmetry.space_group_name_H-M   'P 1'
#
loop_
_entity.id
_entity.type
_entity.pdbx_description
1 polymer ?
#
loop_
_entity_poly.entity_id
_entity_poly.type
_entity_poly.pdbx_seq_one_letter_code
_entity_poly.pdbx_strand_id
1 'polypeptide(L)'
;MADAEVITFPKKHKKKKDRKPLQEDDVAACTSKIKLRNVSALLKEIQHAEEFLIKPESKVAQLDTSQWPLLLKNFDKLNVRTAHYTPLPCGSNPLKREIGDYIRTGFINLDKPSNPSSHEVVAWIRRILRVEKTGHSGTLDPKVT
;
A
#
# COMPACT_ATOMS: atom_id res chain seq x y z
N MET A 1 12.15 -56.65 1.18
CA MET A 1 12.86 -55.48 1.74
C MET A 1 11.92 -54.29 1.64
N ALA A 2 11.35 -53.92 2.79
CA ALA A 2 10.61 -52.69 3.15
C ALA A 2 9.56 -52.11 2.17
N ASP A 3 8.31 -52.51 2.40
CA ASP A 3 7.14 -51.63 2.29
C ASP A 3 7.10 -50.66 3.49
N ALA A 4 6.82 -49.36 3.28
CA ALA A 4 6.15 -48.47 4.26
C ALA A 4 5.91 -47.04 3.70
N GLU A 5 4.63 -46.76 3.41
CA GLU A 5 3.87 -45.49 3.49
C GLU A 5 4.43 -44.15 2.99
N VAL A 6 3.90 -43.73 1.83
CA VAL A 6 3.74 -42.32 1.45
C VAL A 6 2.51 -41.75 2.18
N ILE A 7 2.73 -40.90 3.17
CA ILE A 7 1.65 -40.14 3.83
C ILE A 7 1.12 -39.09 2.82
N THR A 8 -0.02 -39.40 2.20
CA THR A 8 -0.77 -38.44 1.38
C THR A 8 -1.71 -37.64 2.26
N PHE A 9 -1.48 -36.33 2.37
CA PHE A 9 -2.41 -35.42 3.06
C PHE A 9 -3.57 -35.03 2.12
N PRO A 10 -4.84 -35.21 2.52
CA PRO A 10 -5.98 -34.83 1.68
C PRO A 10 -6.10 -33.30 1.57
N LYS A 11 -6.01 -32.78 0.35
CA LYS A 11 -6.34 -31.39 0.01
C LYS A 11 -7.83 -31.15 0.22
N LYS A 12 -8.22 -30.51 1.34
CA LYS A 12 -9.58 -29.96 1.51
C LYS A 12 -9.75 -28.76 0.59
N HIS A 13 -10.58 -28.90 -0.44
CA HIS A 13 -11.10 -27.77 -1.21
C HIS A 13 -11.99 -26.90 -0.32
N LYS A 14 -11.42 -25.81 0.21
CA LYS A 14 -12.20 -24.74 0.84
C LYS A 14 -12.74 -23.85 -0.28
N LYS A 15 -14.04 -23.97 -0.54
CA LYS A 15 -14.81 -23.15 -1.50
C LYS A 15 -14.49 -21.68 -1.25
N LYS A 16 -13.77 -21.04 -2.18
CA LYS A 16 -13.47 -19.60 -2.15
C LYS A 16 -14.83 -18.90 -2.25
N LYS A 17 -15.29 -18.30 -1.15
CA LYS A 17 -16.52 -17.50 -1.15
C LYS A 17 -16.17 -16.20 -1.87
N ASP A 18 -16.52 -16.13 -3.15
CA ASP A 18 -16.39 -14.90 -3.92
C ASP A 18 -17.13 -13.78 -3.18
N ARG A 19 -16.36 -12.79 -2.73
CA ARG A 19 -16.94 -11.52 -2.25
C ARG A 19 -17.47 -10.83 -3.50
N LYS A 20 -18.80 -10.77 -3.61
CA LYS A 20 -19.47 -9.89 -4.57
C LYS A 20 -18.94 -8.46 -4.39
N PRO A 21 -18.75 -7.70 -5.48
CA PRO A 21 -18.46 -6.27 -5.39
C PRO A 21 -19.58 -5.59 -4.63
N LEU A 22 -19.23 -4.76 -3.65
CA LEU A 22 -20.18 -3.90 -2.94
C LEU A 22 -20.74 -2.90 -3.97
N GLN A 23 -22.07 -2.76 -3.99
CA GLN A 23 -22.77 -1.85 -4.89
C GLN A 23 -22.53 -0.40 -4.46
N GLU A 24 -22.51 0.51 -5.44
CA GLU A 24 -22.17 1.94 -5.28
C GLU A 24 -23.02 2.66 -4.22
N ASP A 25 -24.19 2.13 -3.88
CA ASP A 25 -25.15 2.72 -2.93
C ASP A 25 -24.74 2.54 -1.45
N ASP A 26 -23.86 1.58 -1.11
CA ASP A 26 -23.42 1.35 0.29
C ASP A 26 -22.38 2.39 0.76
N VAL A 27 -21.69 3.06 -0.18
CA VAL A 27 -20.66 4.07 0.10
C VAL A 27 -21.31 5.37 0.60
N ALA A 28 -22.49 5.70 0.07
CA ALA A 28 -23.25 6.88 0.48
C ALA A 28 -23.76 6.79 1.93
N ALA A 29 -24.07 5.57 2.41
CA ALA A 29 -24.59 5.35 3.75
C ALA A 29 -23.58 5.69 4.88
N CYS A 30 -22.28 5.69 4.59
CA CYS A 30 -21.26 6.08 5.56
C CYS A 30 -21.23 7.60 5.81
N THR A 31 -21.71 8.41 4.86
CA THR A 31 -21.57 9.88 4.89
C THR A 31 -22.58 10.60 5.78
N SER A 32 -23.65 9.94 6.22
CA SER A 32 -24.78 10.61 6.89
C SER A 32 -24.77 10.57 8.43
N LYS A 33 -23.82 9.88 9.08
CA LYS A 33 -23.84 9.69 10.55
C LYS A 33 -22.49 9.88 11.25
N ILE A 34 -21.70 10.89 10.89
CA ILE A 34 -20.53 11.24 11.70
C ILE A 34 -20.35 12.77 11.74
N LYS A 35 -20.88 13.38 12.80
CA LYS A 35 -20.64 14.78 13.17
C LYS A 35 -19.21 14.90 13.72
N LEU A 36 -18.39 15.74 13.08
CA LEU A 36 -16.99 16.09 13.41
C LEU A 36 -16.09 14.91 13.84
N ARG A 37 -15.56 14.16 12.86
CA ARG A 37 -14.37 13.33 13.07
C ARG A 37 -13.25 13.77 12.13
N ASN A 38 -12.01 13.68 12.61
CA ASN A 38 -10.77 14.08 11.96
C ASN A 38 -10.82 13.91 10.44
N VAL A 39 -10.89 15.03 9.70
CA VAL A 39 -10.94 15.06 8.23
C VAL A 39 -9.80 14.26 7.61
N SER A 40 -8.62 14.27 8.25
CA SER A 40 -7.45 13.50 7.83
C SER A 40 -7.60 11.98 7.95
N ALA A 41 -8.39 11.50 8.91
CA ALA A 41 -8.65 10.07 9.07
C ALA A 41 -9.63 9.57 8.01
N LEU A 42 -10.71 10.32 7.76
CA LEU A 42 -11.68 10.02 6.72
C LEU A 42 -11.01 10.00 5.33
N LEU A 43 -10.14 10.95 5.07
CA LEU A 43 -9.40 11.02 3.80
C LEU A 43 -8.47 9.81 3.60
N LYS A 44 -7.83 9.30 4.66
CA LYS A 44 -7.03 8.07 4.58
C LYS A 44 -7.88 6.85 4.24
N GLU A 45 -9.07 6.73 4.83
CA GLU A 45 -9.99 5.62 4.52
C GLU A 45 -10.43 5.65 3.06
N ILE A 46 -10.81 6.84 2.56
CA ILE A 46 -11.16 7.07 1.15
C ILE A 46 -9.99 6.68 0.25
N GLN A 47 -8.77 7.13 0.57
CA GLN A 47 -7.56 6.83 -0.20
C GLN A 47 -7.20 5.34 -0.23
N HIS A 48 -7.58 4.56 0.77
CA HIS A 48 -7.38 3.11 0.79
C HIS A 48 -8.49 2.36 0.04
N ALA A 49 -9.73 2.84 0.08
CA ALA A 49 -10.86 2.22 -0.57
C ALA A 49 -10.86 2.46 -2.09
N GLU A 50 -10.67 3.71 -2.52
CA GLU A 50 -10.84 4.13 -3.90
C GLU A 50 -9.66 3.75 -4.81
N GLU A 51 -9.97 3.49 -6.09
CA GLU A 51 -8.98 3.18 -7.11
C GLU A 51 -8.65 4.42 -7.93
N PHE A 52 -7.45 4.95 -7.71
CA PHE A 52 -6.95 6.13 -8.42
C PHE A 52 -6.18 5.70 -9.66
N LEU A 53 -6.86 5.73 -10.81
CA LEU A 53 -6.26 5.45 -12.11
C LEU A 53 -6.51 6.65 -13.04
N ILE A 54 -5.47 7.05 -13.74
CA ILE A 54 -5.61 7.98 -14.86
C ILE A 54 -6.32 7.19 -15.96
N LYS A 55 -7.37 7.76 -16.56
CA LYS A 55 -8.07 7.13 -17.69
C LYS A 55 -7.51 7.72 -18.98
N PRO A 56 -7.35 6.90 -20.04
CA PRO A 56 -6.96 7.43 -21.33
C PRO A 56 -8.11 8.27 -21.89
N GLU A 57 -7.82 9.54 -22.18
CA GLU A 57 -8.80 10.47 -22.71
C GLU A 57 -8.22 11.22 -23.92
N SER A 58 -9.08 11.58 -24.86
CA SER A 58 -8.70 12.31 -26.07
C SER A 58 -8.64 13.82 -25.86
N LYS A 59 -9.23 14.35 -24.79
CA LYS A 59 -9.22 15.77 -24.41
C LYS A 59 -8.46 15.97 -23.11
N VAL A 60 -7.94 17.18 -22.90
CA VAL A 60 -7.34 17.57 -21.62
C VAL A 60 -8.47 17.74 -20.60
N ALA A 61 -8.75 16.71 -19.80
CA ALA A 61 -9.72 16.81 -18.73
C ALA A 61 -9.21 17.71 -17.59
N GLN A 62 -10.07 18.63 -17.13
CA GLN A 62 -9.88 19.34 -15.87
C GLN A 62 -10.28 18.39 -14.73
N LEU A 63 -9.33 17.57 -14.26
CA LEU A 63 -9.53 16.68 -13.13
C LEU A 63 -9.12 17.40 -11.83
N ASP A 64 -9.96 17.36 -10.79
CA ASP A 64 -9.52 17.76 -9.44
C ASP A 64 -8.82 16.58 -8.76
N THR A 65 -7.49 16.63 -8.72
CA THR A 65 -6.65 15.57 -8.14
C THR A 65 -6.00 15.97 -6.81
N SER A 66 -6.54 17.00 -6.15
CA SER A 66 -5.99 17.55 -4.91
C SER A 66 -5.97 16.55 -3.75
N GLN A 67 -6.94 15.63 -3.73
CA GLN A 67 -7.12 14.62 -2.68
C GLN A 67 -6.51 13.26 -3.02
N TRP A 68 -5.90 13.11 -4.20
CA TRP A 68 -5.29 11.86 -4.62
C TRP A 68 -4.05 11.52 -3.77
N PRO A 69 -3.75 10.23 -3.56
CA PRO A 69 -2.69 9.83 -2.63
C PRO A 69 -1.28 9.99 -3.21
N LEU A 70 -0.34 10.33 -2.32
CA LEU A 70 1.11 10.27 -2.55
C LEU A 70 1.54 11.02 -3.82
N LEU A 71 2.15 10.30 -4.78
CA LEU A 71 2.72 10.84 -6.01
C LEU A 71 1.67 11.31 -7.02
N LEU A 72 0.43 10.85 -6.85
CA LEU A 72 -0.68 11.21 -7.75
C LEU A 72 -1.41 12.48 -7.31
N LYS A 73 -0.98 13.11 -6.22
CA LYS A 73 -1.54 14.36 -5.73
C LYS A 73 -1.22 15.51 -6.67
N ASN A 74 -2.24 16.28 -7.06
CA ASN A 74 -2.12 17.41 -7.99
C ASN A 74 -1.54 17.00 -9.37
N PHE A 75 -1.91 15.82 -9.86
CA PHE A 75 -1.56 15.34 -11.20
C PHE A 75 -1.96 16.35 -12.30
N ASP A 76 -3.02 17.13 -12.09
CA ASP A 76 -3.47 18.22 -12.97
C ASP A 76 -2.39 19.27 -13.28
N LYS A 77 -1.39 19.44 -12.40
CA LYS A 77 -0.31 20.41 -12.56
C LYS A 77 0.84 19.92 -13.44
N LEU A 78 0.85 18.65 -13.83
CA LEU A 78 1.90 18.10 -14.68
C LEU A 78 1.66 18.46 -16.14
N ASN A 79 2.74 18.78 -16.87
CA ASN A 79 2.67 19.05 -18.29
C ASN A 79 2.34 17.76 -19.06
N VAL A 80 1.20 17.76 -19.76
CA VAL A 80 0.73 16.60 -20.53
C VAL A 80 1.32 16.64 -21.94
N ARG A 81 2.10 15.61 -22.29
CA ARG A 81 2.59 15.41 -23.67
C ARG A 81 1.58 14.64 -24.53
N THR A 82 1.04 13.55 -24.00
CA THR A 82 0.05 12.69 -24.66
C THR A 82 -0.89 12.13 -23.59
N ALA A 83 -2.21 12.25 -23.80
CA ALA A 83 -3.24 11.73 -22.88
C ALA A 83 -3.75 10.32 -23.25
N HIS A 84 -3.42 9.86 -24.46
CA HIS A 84 -3.82 8.55 -24.96
C HIS A 84 -2.73 7.50 -24.69
N TYR A 85 -3.09 6.46 -23.95
CA TYR A 85 -2.24 5.28 -23.73
C TYR A 85 -3.10 4.04 -23.49
N THR A 86 -2.51 2.86 -23.61
CA THR A 86 -3.20 1.58 -23.36
C THR A 86 -2.91 1.12 -21.94
N PRO A 87 -3.88 1.16 -21.00
CA PRO A 87 -3.63 0.73 -19.63
C PRO A 87 -3.38 -0.78 -19.59
N LEU A 88 -2.23 -1.17 -19.06
CA LEU A 88 -1.87 -2.57 -18.84
C LEU A 88 -2.21 -2.95 -17.38
N PRO A 89 -2.76 -4.15 -17.12
CA PRO A 89 -3.15 -4.58 -15.78
C PRO A 89 -1.97 -5.02 -14.90
N CYS A 90 -0.76 -4.54 -15.18
CA CYS A 90 0.45 -4.90 -14.45
C CYS A 90 0.79 -3.86 -13.37
N GLY A 91 1.13 -4.33 -12.17
CA GLY A 91 1.49 -3.48 -11.04
C GLY A 91 0.29 -3.08 -10.19
N SER A 92 0.53 -2.20 -9.22
CA SER A 92 -0.49 -1.72 -8.30
C SER A 92 -0.13 -0.36 -7.71
N ASN A 93 -1.17 0.39 -7.35
CA ASN A 93 -1.01 1.67 -6.65
C ASN A 93 -0.27 1.47 -5.33
N PRO A 94 0.60 2.40 -4.90
CA PRO A 94 1.43 2.20 -3.71
C PRO A 94 0.65 1.82 -2.43
N LEU A 95 -0.56 2.37 -2.24
CA LEU A 95 -1.42 2.07 -1.09
C LEU A 95 -2.22 0.75 -1.21
N LYS A 96 -2.28 0.15 -2.41
CA LYS A 96 -3.04 -1.06 -2.72
C LYS A 96 -2.16 -2.28 -3.05
N ARG A 97 -0.85 -2.18 -2.83
CA ARG A 97 0.08 -3.31 -3.02
C ARG A 97 -0.24 -4.44 -2.05
N GLU A 98 0.08 -5.68 -2.46
CA GLU A 98 0.08 -6.80 -1.53
C GLU A 98 1.09 -6.56 -0.40
N ILE A 99 0.79 -7.07 0.79
CA ILE A 99 1.59 -6.80 2.00
C ILE A 99 3.07 -7.17 1.82
N GLY A 100 3.38 -8.25 1.11
CA GLY A 100 4.75 -8.66 0.84
C GLY A 100 5.53 -7.65 0.00
N ASP A 101 4.94 -7.19 -1.10
CA ASP A 101 5.55 -6.19 -1.98
C ASP A 101 5.55 -4.78 -1.35
N TYR A 102 4.55 -4.48 -0.53
CA TYR A 102 4.49 -3.25 0.25
C TYR A 102 5.66 -3.16 1.24
N ILE A 103 5.95 -4.24 1.98
CA ILE A 103 7.09 -4.29 2.90
C ILE A 103 8.41 -4.23 2.11
N ARG A 104 8.52 -4.94 0.97
CA ARG A 104 9.73 -4.97 0.15
C ARG A 104 10.12 -3.59 -0.41
N THR A 105 9.13 -2.75 -0.73
CA THR A 105 9.31 -1.41 -1.33
C THR A 105 9.06 -0.26 -0.35
N GLY A 106 8.83 -0.58 0.92
CA GLY A 106 8.45 0.37 1.96
C GLY A 106 9.66 1.08 2.59
N PHE A 107 9.36 2.16 3.29
CA PHE A 107 10.29 2.81 4.21
C PHE A 107 9.59 3.03 5.55
N ILE A 108 10.37 3.11 6.62
CA ILE A 108 9.85 3.33 7.97
C ILE A 108 10.49 4.61 8.49
N ASN A 109 9.65 5.59 8.84
CA ASN A 109 10.11 6.73 9.61
C ASN A 109 10.26 6.30 11.07
N LEU A 110 11.47 5.89 11.43
CA LEU A 110 11.76 5.32 12.74
C LEU A 110 12.39 6.38 13.64
N ASP A 111 11.83 6.50 14.84
CA ASP A 111 12.44 7.25 15.93
C ASP A 111 13.47 6.36 16.62
N LYS A 112 14.76 6.72 16.51
CA LYS A 112 15.86 5.87 16.96
C LYS A 112 16.04 6.04 18.48
N PRO A 113 16.00 4.96 19.28
CA PRO A 113 16.27 5.08 20.70
C PRO A 113 17.73 5.48 20.98
N SER A 114 17.96 6.16 22.10
CA SER A 114 19.31 6.44 22.60
C SER A 114 20.03 5.15 22.98
N ASN A 115 21.32 5.11 22.71
CA ASN A 115 22.33 4.06 22.99
C ASN A 115 22.63 3.05 21.88
N PRO A 116 21.68 2.34 21.25
CA PRO A 116 22.06 1.41 20.19
C PRO A 116 22.59 2.16 18.99
N SER A 117 23.55 1.55 18.31
CA SER A 117 24.05 2.05 17.03
C SER A 117 22.98 1.92 15.95
N SER A 118 23.05 2.80 14.93
CA SER A 118 22.13 2.74 13.79
C SER A 118 22.15 1.38 13.08
N HIS A 119 23.32 0.72 13.04
CA HIS A 119 23.47 -0.61 12.43
C HIS A 119 22.78 -1.71 13.24
N GLU A 120 22.80 -1.63 14.57
CA GLU A 120 22.11 -2.59 15.45
C GLU A 120 20.59 -2.47 15.30
N VAL A 121 20.06 -1.25 15.30
CA VAL A 121 18.61 -1.01 15.12
C VAL A 121 18.13 -1.57 13.78
N VAL A 122 18.89 -1.32 12.71
CA VAL A 122 18.60 -1.87 11.37
C VAL A 122 18.65 -3.40 11.38
N ALA A 123 19.61 -4.01 12.06
CA ALA A 123 19.70 -5.47 12.19
C ALA A 123 18.50 -6.06 12.93
N TRP A 124 17.99 -5.38 13.98
CA TRP A 124 16.78 -5.80 14.68
C TRP A 124 15.55 -5.74 13.77
N ILE A 125 15.37 -4.64 13.02
CA ILE A 125 14.25 -4.50 12.08
C ILE A 125 14.28 -5.60 11.03
N ARG A 126 15.46 -5.89 10.47
CA ARG A 126 15.65 -6.98 9.51
C ARG A 126 15.22 -8.32 10.10
N ARG A 127 15.56 -8.59 11.36
CA ARG A 127 15.20 -9.83 12.06
C ARG A 127 13.71 -9.92 12.38
N ILE A 128 13.09 -8.80 12.78
CA ILE A 128 11.66 -8.72 13.12
C ILE A 128 10.80 -8.93 11.86
N LEU A 129 11.09 -8.20 10.78
CA LEU A 129 10.32 -8.25 9.54
C LEU A 129 10.72 -9.41 8.62
N ARG A 130 11.83 -10.10 8.92
CA ARG A 130 12.39 -11.22 8.14
C ARG A 130 12.60 -10.87 6.67
N VAL A 131 13.13 -9.68 6.43
CA VAL A 131 13.41 -9.17 5.08
C VAL A 131 14.85 -9.45 4.65
N GLU A 132 15.07 -9.54 3.34
CA GLU A 132 16.37 -9.88 2.78
C GLU A 132 17.41 -8.78 2.98
N LYS A 133 17.02 -7.52 2.78
CA LYS A 133 17.89 -6.34 2.80
C LYS A 133 17.23 -5.20 3.56
N THR A 134 18.03 -4.43 4.29
CA THR A 134 17.64 -3.23 5.02
C THR A 134 18.76 -2.20 4.97
N GLY A 135 18.43 -0.92 4.96
CA GLY A 135 19.38 0.20 4.97
C GLY A 135 18.85 1.38 5.77
N HIS A 136 19.73 2.33 6.12
CA HIS A 136 19.38 3.58 6.81
C HIS A 136 19.92 4.78 6.02
N SER A 137 19.32 5.96 6.22
CA SER A 137 19.66 7.19 5.46
C SER A 137 20.94 7.89 5.94
N GLY A 138 21.42 7.56 7.13
CA GLY A 138 22.65 8.11 7.71
C GLY A 138 22.91 7.55 9.10
N THR A 139 24.17 7.54 9.55
CA THR A 139 24.53 7.03 10.87
C THR A 139 24.27 8.13 11.90
N LEU A 140 23.29 7.93 12.78
CA LEU A 140 23.12 8.74 13.97
C LEU A 140 24.07 8.23 15.06
N ASP A 141 24.69 9.17 15.78
CA ASP A 141 25.52 8.84 16.92
C ASP A 141 24.71 8.11 18.01
N PRO A 142 25.34 7.22 18.79
CA PRO A 142 24.63 6.45 19.82
C PRO A 142 23.81 7.31 20.80
N LYS A 143 24.29 8.51 21.13
CA LYS A 143 23.62 9.42 22.09
C LYS A 143 22.58 10.35 21.46
N VAL A 144 22.41 10.29 20.14
CA VAL A 144 21.43 11.10 19.42
C VAL A 144 20.11 10.33 19.35
N THR A 145 19.04 11.03 19.75
CA THR A 145 17.64 10.70 19.46
C THR A 145 17.20 11.52 18.26
#